data_AF-A0A6M4GGW3-F1
#
_entry.id   AF-A0A6M4GGW3-F1
#
_cell.length_a   1.000
_cell.length_b   1.000
_cell.length_c   1.000
_cell.angle_alpha   90.00
_cell.angle_beta   90.00
_cell.angle_gamma   90.00
#
_symmetry.space_group_name_H-M   'P 1'
#
loop_
_entity.id
_entity.type
_entity.pdbx_description
1 polymer ?
#
loop_
_entity_poly.entity_id
_entity_poly.type
_entity_poly.pdbx_seq_one_letter_code
_entity_poly.pdbx_strand_id
1 'polypeptide(L)'
;MTAGIAGGIGDVTTWSGWRKRAELLRTVRDFDAFSPDSPERDFGRFEWQEAVCYFKIDYYDPSLEWGSANPADPAVTARVLTIMWAYEY
;
A
#
# COMPACT_ATOMS: atom_id res chain seq x y z
N MET A 1 -5.35 -3.50 2.08
CA MET A 1 -4.67 -4.77 1.71
C MET A 1 -5.69 -5.67 1.05
N THR A 2 -5.31 -6.41 0.01
CA THR A 2 -6.15 -7.43 -0.62
C THR A 2 -6.33 -8.66 0.28
N ALA A 3 -7.30 -9.51 -0.06
CA ALA A 3 -7.51 -10.78 0.64
C ALA A 3 -6.28 -11.70 0.54
N GLY A 4 -5.56 -11.70 -0.60
CA GLY A 4 -4.34 -12.47 -0.78
C GLY A 4 -3.23 -12.05 0.18
N ILE A 5 -3.00 -10.74 0.35
CA ILE A 5 -2.03 -10.22 1.32
C ILE A 5 -2.45 -10.54 2.75
N ALA A 6 -3.74 -10.36 3.09
CA ALA A 6 -4.24 -10.71 4.41
C ALA A 6 -4.06 -12.19 4.74
N GLY A 7 -4.30 -13.08 3.77
CA GLY A 7 -4.01 -14.51 3.89
C GLY A 7 -2.52 -14.81 4.09
N GLY A 8 -1.63 -14.10 3.37
CA GLY A 8 -0.18 -14.21 3.54
C GLY A 8 0.33 -13.74 4.91
N ILE A 9 -0.35 -12.77 5.53
CA ILE A 9 -0.09 -12.33 6.91
C ILE A 9 -0.59 -13.38 7.91
N GLY A 10 -1.81 -13.88 7.70
CA GLY A 10 -2.50 -14.77 8.65
C GLY A 10 -3.05 -14.01 9.86
N ASP A 11 -3.23 -14.72 10.98
CA ASP A 11 -3.77 -14.14 12.22
C ASP A 11 -2.81 -13.16 12.89
N VAL A 12 -3.16 -11.87 12.83
CA VAL A 12 -2.37 -10.76 13.39
C VAL A 12 -2.37 -10.69 14.93
N THR A 13 -3.18 -11.50 15.61
CA THR A 13 -3.11 -11.62 17.08
C THR A 13 -1.96 -12.51 17.54
N THR A 14 -1.43 -13.34 16.63
CA THR A 14 -0.22 -14.13 16.87
C THR A 14 1.05 -13.28 16.68
N TRP A 15 2.14 -13.67 17.34
CA TRP A 15 3.43 -13.02 17.15
C TRP A 15 3.90 -13.02 15.69
N SER A 16 3.72 -14.15 14.99
CA SER A 16 4.16 -14.29 13.60
C SER A 16 3.36 -13.39 12.66
N GLY A 17 2.02 -13.37 12.77
CA GLY A 17 1.16 -12.52 11.96
C GLY A 17 1.37 -11.02 12.24
N TRP A 18 1.51 -10.65 13.52
CA TRP A 18 1.87 -9.28 13.89
C TRP A 18 3.20 -8.84 13.25
N ARG A 19 4.24 -9.67 13.36
CA ARG A 19 5.58 -9.38 12.80
C ARG A 19 5.52 -9.23 11.28
N LYS A 20 4.80 -10.12 10.59
CA LYS A 20 4.59 -10.07 9.14
C LYS A 20 3.92 -8.77 8.70
N ARG A 21 2.86 -8.35 9.39
CA ARG A 21 2.18 -7.08 9.09
C ARG A 21 3.09 -5.87 9.34
N ALA A 22 3.83 -5.87 10.45
CA ALA A 22 4.75 -4.80 10.77
C ALA A 22 5.89 -4.68 9.75
N GLU A 23 6.46 -5.81 9.34
CA GLU A 23 7.46 -5.89 8.26
C GLU A 23 6.93 -5.29 6.97
N LEU A 24 5.74 -5.73 6.52
CA LEU A 24 5.13 -5.26 5.28
C LEU A 24 4.87 -3.75 5.29
N LEU A 25 4.31 -3.21 6.38
CA LEU A 25 4.05 -1.77 6.53
C LEU A 25 5.34 -0.96 6.60
N ARG A 26 6.41 -1.51 7.20
CA ARG A 26 7.73 -0.87 7.22
C ARG A 26 8.36 -0.84 5.83
N THR A 27 8.27 -1.93 5.07
CA THR A 27 8.75 -1.98 3.68
C THR A 27 8.10 -0.90 2.82
N VAL A 28 6.79 -0.70 2.93
CA VAL A 28 6.10 0.37 2.19
C VAL A 28 6.51 1.77 2.67
N ARG A 29 6.66 1.96 3.99
CA ARG A 29 7.08 3.25 4.57
C ARG A 29 8.47 3.66 4.12
N ASP A 30 9.40 2.72 4.08
CA ASP A 30 10.81 2.96 3.77
C ASP A 30 11.09 2.90 2.26
N PHE A 31 10.07 2.66 1.44
CA PHE A 31 10.22 2.54 -0.01
C PHE A 31 10.63 3.87 -0.64
N ASP A 32 11.74 3.85 -1.38
CA ASP A 32 12.27 5.01 -2.10
C ASP A 32 12.60 4.74 -3.58
N ALA A 33 12.47 3.49 -4.02
CA ALA A 33 12.76 3.03 -5.38
C ALA A 33 11.61 3.30 -6.38
N PHE A 34 11.06 4.52 -6.35
CA PHE A 34 10.02 4.94 -7.30
C PHE A 34 10.58 5.09 -8.71
N SER A 35 9.81 4.63 -9.70
CA SER A 35 10.17 4.79 -11.09
C SER A 35 9.91 6.24 -11.55
N PRO A 36 10.68 6.75 -12.54
CA PRO A 36 10.52 8.14 -13.01
C PRO A 36 9.14 8.49 -13.59
N ASP A 37 8.36 7.48 -13.98
CA ASP A 37 6.98 7.57 -14.48
C ASP A 37 5.91 7.60 -13.37
N SER A 38 6.30 7.44 -12.09
CA SER A 38 5.44 7.72 -10.92
C SER A 38 5.92 8.99 -10.19
N PRO A 39 5.73 10.18 -10.78
CA PRO A 39 6.16 11.44 -10.17
C PRO A 39 5.41 11.74 -8.86
N GLU A 40 4.20 11.20 -8.70
CA GLU A 40 3.38 11.32 -7.49
C GLU A 40 3.83 10.37 -6.38
N ARG A 41 4.74 9.42 -6.67
CA ARG A 41 5.28 8.44 -5.72
C ARG A 41 4.17 7.66 -5.00
N ASP A 42 3.15 7.32 -5.75
CA ASP A 42 1.92 6.70 -5.28
C ASP A 42 1.85 5.20 -5.60
N PHE A 43 2.75 4.69 -6.45
CA PHE A 43 2.82 3.28 -6.83
C PHE A 43 4.23 2.72 -6.63
N GLY A 44 4.33 1.50 -6.11
CA GLY A 44 5.62 0.85 -5.92
C GLY A 44 5.57 -0.66 -6.03
N ARG A 45 6.71 -1.24 -6.42
CA ARG A 45 6.95 -2.68 -6.58
C ARG A 45 8.03 -3.15 -5.62
N PHE A 46 7.76 -4.19 -4.84
CA PHE A 46 8.71 -4.77 -3.90
C PHE A 46 8.51 -6.29 -3.77
N GLU A 47 9.44 -6.97 -3.10
CA GLU A 47 9.35 -8.41 -2.84
C GLU A 47 9.02 -8.67 -1.37
N TRP A 48 8.14 -9.64 -1.13
CA TRP A 48 7.78 -10.09 0.22
C TRP A 48 7.32 -11.54 0.17
N GLN A 49 7.81 -12.39 1.10
CA GLN A 49 7.56 -13.83 1.09
C GLN A 49 7.80 -14.49 -0.28
N GLU A 50 8.93 -14.16 -0.92
CA GLU A 50 9.36 -14.72 -2.22
C GLU A 50 8.42 -14.42 -3.40
N ALA A 51 7.49 -13.48 -3.22
CA ALA A 51 6.57 -13.05 -4.27
C ALA A 51 6.59 -11.54 -4.45
N VAL A 52 6.30 -11.11 -5.69
CA VAL A 52 6.24 -9.69 -6.04
C VAL A 52 4.93 -9.11 -5.52
N CYS A 53 5.04 -7.98 -4.83
CA CYS A 53 3.92 -7.18 -4.36
C CYS A 53 3.92 -5.82 -5.05
N TYR A 54 2.72 -5.25 -5.16
CA TYR A 54 2.53 -3.83 -5.44
C TYR A 54 1.91 -3.14 -4.23
N PHE A 55 2.24 -1.87 -4.07
CA PHE A 55 1.39 -0.95 -3.31
C PHE A 55 0.93 0.19 -4.20
N LYS A 56 -0.24 0.74 -3.87
CA LYS A 56 -0.80 1.94 -4.47
C LYS A 56 -1.38 2.85 -3.37
N ILE A 57 -1.24 4.16 -3.52
CA ILE A 57 -1.86 5.19 -2.70
C ILE A 57 -2.87 5.92 -3.59
N ASP A 58 -4.16 5.68 -3.35
CA ASP A 58 -5.22 6.37 -4.07
C ASP A 58 -5.65 7.64 -3.31
N TYR A 59 -5.89 8.73 -4.06
CA TYR A 59 -6.20 10.05 -3.53
C TYR A 59 -7.68 10.37 -3.69
N TYR A 60 -8.44 10.30 -2.60
CA TYR A 60 -9.87 10.58 -2.57
C TYR A 60 -10.20 11.92 -1.91
N ASP A 61 -11.38 12.44 -2.20
CA ASP A 61 -12.01 13.44 -1.35
C ASP A 61 -12.23 12.91 0.10
N PRO A 62 -12.51 13.78 1.08
CA PRO A 62 -12.71 13.34 2.47
C PRO A 62 -13.89 12.38 2.69
N SER A 63 -14.84 12.31 1.74
CA SER A 63 -15.98 11.36 1.78
C SER A 63 -15.66 9.99 1.18
N LEU A 64 -14.48 9.82 0.56
CA LEU A 64 -14.07 8.60 -0.16
C LEU A 64 -14.98 8.24 -1.36
N GLU A 65 -15.62 9.23 -1.99
CA GLU A 65 -16.53 9.01 -3.11
C GLU A 65 -15.87 9.29 -4.46
N TRP A 66 -15.09 10.36 -4.55
CA TRP A 66 -14.43 10.81 -5.78
C TRP A 66 -12.94 11.06 -5.57
N GLY A 67 -12.22 11.32 -6.66
CA GLY A 67 -10.84 11.77 -6.59
C GLY A 67 -10.72 13.11 -5.88
N SER A 68 -9.65 13.29 -5.09
CA SER A 68 -9.42 14.57 -4.41
C SER A 68 -9.23 15.71 -5.42
N ALA A 69 -9.78 16.89 -5.11
CA ALA A 69 -9.61 18.08 -5.94
C ALA A 69 -8.16 18.58 -5.99
N ASN A 70 -7.35 18.26 -4.98
CA ASN A 70 -5.92 18.56 -4.94
C ASN A 70 -5.15 17.46 -4.18
N PRO A 71 -4.68 16.40 -4.86
CA PRO A 71 -3.96 15.27 -4.26
C PRO A 71 -2.72 15.63 -3.42
N ALA A 72 -2.12 16.81 -3.69
CA ALA A 72 -0.96 17.31 -2.96
C ALA A 72 -1.32 17.94 -1.60
N ASP A 73 -2.58 18.35 -1.40
CA ASP A 73 -3.02 19.03 -0.17
C ASP A 73 -3.65 18.04 0.83
N PRO A 74 -2.95 17.68 1.92
CA PRO A 74 -3.47 16.75 2.91
C PRO A 74 -4.72 17.24 3.64
N ALA A 75 -5.06 18.54 3.60
CA ALA A 75 -6.28 19.06 4.23
C ALA A 75 -7.55 18.68 3.46
N VAL A 76 -7.44 18.37 2.16
CA VAL A 76 -8.58 18.04 1.28
C VAL A 76 -8.46 16.66 0.63
N THR A 77 -7.46 15.85 1.03
CA THR A 77 -7.20 14.52 0.47
C THR A 77 -7.19 13.45 1.53
N ALA A 78 -8.06 12.45 1.38
CA ALA A 78 -7.94 11.16 2.05
C ALA A 78 -7.06 10.22 1.22
N ARG A 79 -6.03 9.63 1.84
CA ARG A 79 -5.10 8.70 1.18
C ARG A 79 -5.43 7.27 1.56
N VAL A 80 -5.68 6.41 0.57
CA VAL A 80 -5.97 5.00 0.78
C VAL A 80 -4.81 4.16 0.29
N LEU A 81 -4.16 3.43 1.21
CA LEU A 81 -3.08 2.50 0.87
C LEU A 81 -3.64 1.10 0.57
N THR A 82 -3.44 0.67 -0.67
CA THR A 82 -3.67 -0.72 -1.09
C THR A 82 -2.32 -1.42 -1.23
N ILE A 83 -2.21 -2.62 -0.67
CA ILE A 83 -1.07 -3.52 -0.85
C ILE A 83 -1.65 -4.82 -1.37
N MET A 84 -1.05 -5.36 -2.42
CA MET A 84 -1.53 -6.51 -3.18
C MET A 84 -0.37 -7.32 -3.75
N TRP A 85 -0.62 -8.59 -4.07
CA TRP A 85 0.30 -9.35 -4.89
C TRP A 85 0.29 -8.83 -6.33
N ALA A 86 1.40 -8.97 -7.04
CA ALA A 86 1.51 -8.47 -8.41
C ALA A 86 0.52 -9.13 -9.40
N TYR A 87 0.07 -10.36 -9.11
CA TYR A 87 -0.92 -11.07 -9.91
C TYR A 87 -2.38 -10.68 -9.59
N GLU A 88 -2.61 -9.88 -8.54
CA GLU A 88 -3.93 -9.32 -8.20
C GLU A 88 -4.18 -7.97 -8.87
N TYR A 89 -3.18 -7.42 -9.57
CA TYR A 89 -3.23 -6.14 -10.29
C TYR A 89 -3.55 -6.32 -11.78
#